data_AF-A0A836F3F2-F1
#
_entry.id   AF-A0A836F3F2-F1
#
_cell.length_a   1.000
_cell.length_b   1.000
_cell.length_c   1.000
_cell.angle_alpha   90.00
_cell.angle_beta   90.00
_cell.angle_gamma   90.00
#
_symmetry.space_group_name_H-M   'P 1'
#
loop_
_entity.id
_entity.type
_entity.pdbx_description
1 polymer ?
#
loop_
_entity_poly.entity_id
_entity_poly.type
_entity_poly.pdbx_seq_one_letter_code
_entity_poly.pdbx_strand_id
1 'polypeptide(L)'
;MWQKVGISSFVGIGTLIIVLSGQGTLSFLNLKLRTMIAPLTDRRMQLMSELIAGIQVVKMYSWEKPFSQIVSVIRKLEIKQIKFSLYVHATYLAIIVFTERLTVYFTLITFVLMGNNLTANVTYEMSTCFNIIQLVVALYFPQELILLGESIVSFNRMEDFLLMDEVNTRCFSENTPQLQFISQKPKKESNAENQIDRYISRNRSIVLSEHQRLSDTIDYLLPSGIHKASAGFRQLEWPIAADFM
;
A
#
# COMPACT_ATOMS: atom_id res chain seq x y z
N MET A 1 12.36 -17.09 -33.29
CA MET A 1 13.35 -16.00 -33.24
C MET A 1 14.78 -16.48 -33.51
N TRP A 2 15.34 -17.33 -32.64
CA TRP A 2 16.73 -17.81 -32.75
C TRP A 2 17.11 -18.38 -34.13
N GLN A 3 16.28 -19.27 -34.68
CA GLN A 3 16.55 -19.90 -35.99
C GLN A 3 16.59 -18.92 -37.17
N LYS A 4 15.92 -17.77 -37.10
CA LYS A 4 15.86 -16.78 -38.19
C LYS A 4 16.78 -15.59 -38.00
N VAL A 5 17.16 -15.28 -36.76
CA VAL A 5 17.86 -14.03 -36.41
C VAL A 5 19.26 -14.26 -35.84
N GLY A 6 19.57 -15.50 -35.40
CA GLY A 6 20.91 -15.86 -34.93
C GLY A 6 21.40 -14.98 -33.79
N ILE A 7 22.67 -14.53 -33.87
CA ILE A 7 23.34 -13.75 -32.81
C ILE A 7 22.58 -12.48 -32.41
N SER A 8 21.82 -11.85 -33.31
CA SER A 8 21.04 -10.64 -32.99
C SER A 8 19.97 -10.89 -31.91
N SER A 9 19.54 -12.15 -31.72
CA SER A 9 18.60 -12.54 -30.67
C SER A 9 19.19 -12.36 -29.25
N PHE A 10 20.52 -12.45 -29.09
CA PHE A 10 21.16 -12.20 -27.79
C PHE A 10 21.08 -10.74 -27.38
N VAL A 11 21.14 -9.81 -28.33
CA VAL A 11 20.95 -8.38 -28.05
C VAL A 11 19.53 -8.14 -27.56
N GLY A 12 18.54 -8.81 -28.16
CA GLY A 12 17.16 -8.80 -27.65
C GLY A 12 17.04 -9.27 -26.20
N ILE A 13 17.69 -10.40 -25.87
CA ILE A 13 17.73 -10.94 -24.50
C ILE A 13 18.43 -9.98 -23.53
N GLY A 14 19.56 -9.39 -23.95
CA GLY A 14 20.28 -8.40 -23.15
C GLY A 14 19.42 -7.18 -22.84
N THR A 15 18.72 -6.64 -23.84
CA THR A 15 17.81 -5.52 -23.63
C THR A 15 16.66 -5.91 -22.70
N LEU A 16 16.10 -7.12 -22.81
CA LEU A 16 15.05 -7.60 -21.90
C LEU A 16 15.51 -7.62 -20.43
N ILE A 17 16.77 -8.02 -20.16
CA ILE A 17 17.32 -8.02 -18.78
C ILE A 17 17.46 -6.59 -18.24
N ILE A 18 17.89 -5.64 -19.10
CA ILE A 18 17.96 -4.22 -18.74
C ILE A 18 16.56 -3.67 -18.46
N VAL A 19 15.58 -4.02 -19.29
CA VAL A 19 14.18 -3.64 -19.10
C VAL A 19 13.63 -4.20 -17.80
N LEU A 20 13.85 -5.48 -17.51
CA LEU A 20 13.48 -6.13 -16.23
C LEU A 20 14.05 -5.37 -15.02
N SER A 21 15.33 -4.99 -15.10
CA SER A 21 16.02 -4.26 -14.03
C SER A 21 15.43 -2.85 -13.83
N GLY A 22 15.17 -2.14 -14.93
CA GLY A 22 14.52 -0.82 -14.88
C GLY A 22 13.10 -0.90 -14.32
N GLN A 23 12.31 -1.86 -14.80
CA GLN A 23 10.93 -2.08 -14.40
C GLN A 23 10.81 -2.45 -12.92
N GLY A 24 11.75 -3.25 -12.39
CA GLY A 24 11.78 -3.58 -10.96
C GLY A 24 11.79 -2.34 -10.07
N THR A 25 12.73 -1.42 -10.32
CA THR A 25 12.85 -0.18 -9.53
C THR A 25 11.62 0.72 -9.63
N LEU A 26 11.04 0.84 -10.83
CA LEU A 26 9.84 1.64 -11.08
C LEU A 26 8.59 1.02 -10.45
N SER A 27 8.50 -0.31 -10.43
CA SER A 27 7.42 -1.04 -9.77
C SER A 27 7.43 -0.79 -8.26
N PHE A 28 8.60 -0.86 -7.61
CA PHE A 28 8.73 -0.51 -6.19
C PHE A 28 8.29 0.92 -5.89
N LEU A 29 8.58 1.86 -6.79
CA LEU A 29 8.13 3.25 -6.64
C LEU A 29 6.59 3.36 -6.75
N ASN A 30 5.97 2.67 -7.71
CA ASN A 30 4.50 2.65 -7.85
C ASN A 30 3.83 1.98 -6.64
N LEU A 31 4.39 0.90 -6.11
CA LEU A 31 3.90 0.26 -4.89
C LEU A 31 3.95 1.22 -3.70
N LYS A 32 5.08 1.92 -3.51
CA LYS A 32 5.24 2.92 -2.46
C LYS A 32 4.24 4.07 -2.59
N LEU A 33 3.92 4.47 -3.82
CA LEU A 33 2.94 5.52 -4.07
C LEU A 33 1.52 5.04 -3.73
N ARG A 34 1.18 3.80 -4.08
CA ARG A 34 -0.10 3.18 -3.74
C ARG A 34 -0.30 3.07 -2.23
N THR A 35 0.73 2.69 -1.48
CA THR A 35 0.65 2.63 -0.01
C THR A 35 0.53 4.00 0.64
N MET A 36 1.05 5.06 0.00
CA MET A 36 0.91 6.44 0.48
C MET A 36 -0.51 7.00 0.27
N ILE A 37 -1.21 6.56 -0.79
CA ILE A 37 -2.58 7.03 -1.09
C ILE A 37 -3.61 6.42 -0.15
N ALA A 38 -3.48 5.13 0.18
CA ALA A 38 -4.44 4.40 1.02
C ALA A 38 -4.82 5.15 2.33
N PRO A 39 -3.87 5.63 3.17
CA PRO A 39 -4.21 6.28 4.43
C PRO A 39 -4.91 7.64 4.25
N LEU A 40 -4.69 8.35 3.14
CA LEU A 40 -5.35 9.64 2.87
C LEU A 40 -6.85 9.45 2.64
N THR A 41 -7.21 8.43 1.86
CA THR A 41 -8.61 8.09 1.61
C THR A 41 -9.29 7.58 2.88
N ASP A 42 -8.60 6.74 3.66
CA ASP A 42 -9.11 6.24 4.94
C ASP A 42 -9.36 7.37 5.93
N ARG A 43 -8.45 8.35 6.03
CA ARG A 43 -8.61 9.51 6.91
C ARG A 43 -9.84 10.35 6.57
N ARG A 44 -10.11 10.58 5.28
CA ARG A 44 -11.33 11.29 4.84
C ARG A 44 -12.58 10.51 5.22
N MET A 45 -12.57 9.19 5.00
CA MET A 45 -13.70 8.33 5.35
C MET A 45 -13.97 8.33 6.86
N GLN A 46 -12.92 8.25 7.69
CA GLN A 46 -13.02 8.31 9.14
C GLN A 46 -13.62 9.63 9.63
N LEU A 47 -13.15 10.77 9.12
CA LEU A 47 -13.67 12.09 9.50
C LEU A 47 -15.14 12.26 9.12
N MET A 48 -15.54 11.69 7.98
CA MET A 48 -16.94 11.69 7.56
C MET A 48 -17.79 10.81 8.49
N SER A 49 -17.30 9.63 8.90
CA SER A 49 -18.03 8.78 9.84
C SER A 49 -18.17 9.43 11.23
N GLU A 50 -17.12 10.09 11.73
CA GLU A 50 -17.15 10.82 13.01
C GLU A 50 -18.13 12.01 12.96
N LEU A 51 -18.16 12.76 11.85
CA LEU A 51 -19.15 13.83 11.67
C LEU A 51 -20.58 13.29 11.69
N ILE A 52 -20.85 12.21 10.97
CA ILE A 52 -22.20 11.67 10.85
C ILE A 52 -22.71 11.23 12.22
N ALA A 53 -21.84 10.66 13.06
CA ALA A 53 -22.16 10.30 14.43
C ALA A 53 -22.47 11.53 15.32
N GLY A 54 -21.82 12.67 15.09
CA GLY A 54 -21.96 13.91 15.88
C GLY A 54 -22.91 14.98 15.33
N ILE A 55 -23.75 14.66 14.33
CA ILE A 55 -24.49 15.67 13.54
C ILE A 55 -25.42 16.57 14.37
N GLN A 56 -25.99 16.05 15.46
CA GLN A 56 -26.91 16.80 16.33
C GLN A 56 -26.20 17.97 17.01
N VAL A 57 -24.97 17.77 17.50
CA VAL A 57 -24.16 18.80 18.15
C VAL A 57 -23.74 19.88 17.15
N VAL A 58 -23.36 19.48 15.92
CA VAL A 58 -22.98 20.41 14.85
C VAL A 58 -24.14 21.36 14.50
N LYS A 59 -25.36 20.84 14.41
CA LYS A 59 -26.56 21.65 14.15
C LYS A 59 -26.94 22.53 15.33
N MET A 60 -26.86 22.00 16.56
CA MET A 60 -27.18 22.77 17.77
C MET A 60 -26.32 24.02 17.91
N TYR A 61 -25.04 23.93 17.56
CA TYR A 61 -24.09 25.05 17.63
C TYR A 61 -23.87 25.79 16.30
N SER A 62 -24.63 25.47 15.23
CA SER A 62 -24.47 26.07 13.90
C SER A 62 -23.02 26.00 13.34
N TRP A 63 -22.28 24.93 13.67
CA TRP A 63 -20.88 24.72 13.26
C TRP A 63 -20.72 24.23 11.81
N GLU A 64 -21.78 24.25 11.00
CA GLU A 64 -21.79 23.72 9.63
C GLU A 64 -20.78 24.42 8.71
N LYS A 65 -20.68 25.76 8.80
CA LYS A 65 -19.75 26.56 8.00
C LYS A 65 -18.27 26.30 8.31
N PRO A 66 -17.80 26.39 9.57
CA PRO A 66 -16.40 26.08 9.89
C PRO A 66 -16.07 24.61 9.60
N PHE A 67 -17.00 23.68 9.82
CA PHE A 67 -16.77 22.28 9.48
C PHE A 67 -16.60 22.05 7.97
N SER A 68 -17.45 22.68 7.16
CA SER A 68 -17.33 22.63 5.69
C SER A 68 -15.97 23.15 5.19
N GLN A 69 -15.43 24.19 5.84
CA GLN A 69 -14.09 24.69 5.54
C GLN A 69 -13.00 23.66 5.87
N ILE A 70 -13.08 23.00 7.02
CA ILE A 70 -12.13 21.95 7.42
C ILE A 70 -12.13 20.80 6.40
N VAL A 71 -13.32 20.29 6.05
CA VAL A 71 -13.47 19.23 5.03
C VAL A 71 -12.89 19.66 3.69
N SER A 72 -13.13 20.91 3.28
CA SER A 72 -12.62 21.45 2.02
C SER A 72 -11.09 21.49 1.98
N VAL A 73 -10.44 21.89 3.08
CA VAL A 73 -8.98 21.88 3.20
C VAL A 73 -8.43 20.45 3.12
N ILE A 74 -9.02 19.51 3.85
CA ILE A 74 -8.60 18.11 3.85
C ILE A 74 -8.76 17.50 2.46
N ARG A 75 -9.89 17.74 1.80
CA ARG A 75 -10.14 17.30 0.43
C ARG A 75 -9.14 17.89 -0.57
N LYS A 76 -8.74 19.16 -0.41
CA LYS A 76 -7.72 19.78 -1.28
C LYS A 76 -6.36 19.09 -1.13
N LEU A 77 -5.97 18.74 0.10
CA LEU A 77 -4.72 18.02 0.36
C LEU A 77 -4.75 16.61 -0.23
N GLU A 78 -5.86 15.89 -0.03
CA GLU A 78 -6.09 14.55 -0.61
C GLU A 78 -5.99 14.60 -2.15
N ILE A 79 -6.73 15.50 -2.79
CA ILE A 79 -6.71 15.65 -4.26
C ILE A 79 -5.31 16.00 -4.76
N LYS A 80 -4.55 16.82 -4.05
CA LYS A 80 -3.17 17.17 -4.44
C LYS A 80 -2.29 15.92 -4.48
N GLN A 81 -2.37 15.07 -3.46
CA GLN A 81 -1.62 13.82 -3.38
C GLN A 81 -2.06 12.81 -4.44
N ILE A 82 -3.38 12.64 -4.62
CA ILE A 82 -3.93 11.77 -5.67
C ILE A 82 -3.47 12.24 -7.06
N LYS A 83 -3.53 13.54 -7.35
CA LYS A 83 -3.04 14.10 -8.61
C LYS A 83 -1.57 13.82 -8.83
N PHE A 84 -0.72 14.06 -7.81
CA PHE A 84 0.70 13.76 -7.91
C PHE A 84 0.93 12.27 -8.20
N SER A 85 0.20 11.38 -7.53
CA SER A 85 0.29 9.95 -7.79
C SER A 85 -0.14 9.57 -9.20
N LEU A 86 -1.22 10.17 -9.72
CA LEU A 86 -1.69 9.94 -11.07
C LEU A 86 -0.66 10.41 -12.11
N TYR A 87 0.02 11.53 -11.88
CA TYR A 87 1.10 11.99 -12.75
C TYR A 87 2.25 10.98 -12.81
N VAL A 88 2.74 10.52 -11.66
CA VAL A 88 3.82 9.51 -11.60
C VAL A 88 3.39 8.22 -12.27
N HIS A 89 2.16 7.76 -12.03
CA HIS A 89 1.62 6.56 -12.65
C HIS A 89 1.51 6.68 -14.18
N ALA A 90 1.04 7.83 -14.68
CA ALA A 90 0.98 8.10 -16.12
C ALA A 90 2.39 8.13 -16.74
N THR A 91 3.36 8.77 -16.08
CA THR A 91 4.76 8.76 -16.51
C THR A 91 5.34 7.34 -16.55
N TYR A 92 5.02 6.51 -15.56
CA TYR A 92 5.41 5.10 -15.54
C TYR A 92 4.86 4.33 -16.75
N LEU A 93 3.56 4.44 -17.02
CA LEU A 93 2.95 3.80 -18.21
C LEU A 93 3.59 4.28 -19.51
N ALA A 94 3.91 5.58 -19.62
CA ALA A 94 4.59 6.13 -20.78
C ALA A 94 6.00 5.56 -20.96
N ILE A 95 6.78 5.43 -19.88
CA ILE A 95 8.11 4.81 -19.91
C ILE A 95 8.02 3.36 -20.40
N ILE A 96 7.06 2.57 -19.91
CA ILE A 96 6.87 1.17 -20.33
C ILE A 96 6.68 1.06 -21.83
N VAL A 97 5.73 1.83 -22.37
CA VAL A 97 5.39 1.80 -23.80
C VAL A 97 6.57 2.28 -24.64
N PHE A 98 7.29 3.31 -24.20
CA PHE A 98 8.43 3.83 -24.93
C PHE A 98 9.61 2.84 -24.95
N THR A 99 9.92 2.23 -23.81
CA THR A 99 10.96 1.22 -23.67
C THR A 99 10.71 0.00 -24.57
N GLU A 100 9.44 -0.40 -24.77
CA GLU A 100 9.08 -1.44 -25.75
C GLU A 100 9.51 -1.09 -27.17
N ARG A 101 9.09 0.09 -27.63
CA ARG A 101 9.37 0.56 -29.00
C ARG A 101 10.87 0.72 -29.22
N LEU A 102 11.60 1.24 -28.23
CA LEU A 102 13.05 1.35 -28.27
C LEU A 102 13.74 -0.01 -28.37
N THR A 103 13.28 -1.02 -27.61
CA THR A 103 13.89 -2.36 -27.63
C THR A 103 13.79 -3.00 -29.01
N VAL A 104 12.61 -2.94 -29.62
CA VAL A 104 12.41 -3.42 -31.00
C VAL A 104 13.28 -2.64 -31.97
N TYR A 105 13.36 -1.31 -31.82
CA TYR A 105 14.20 -0.47 -32.67
C TYR A 105 15.70 -0.83 -32.59
N PHE A 106 16.27 -0.97 -31.39
CA PHE A 106 17.68 -1.33 -31.20
C PHE A 106 18.01 -2.73 -31.73
N THR A 107 17.09 -3.69 -31.57
CA THR A 107 17.30 -5.05 -32.08
C THR A 107 17.28 -5.09 -33.61
N LEU A 108 16.39 -4.33 -34.25
CA LEU A 108 16.37 -4.17 -35.70
C LEU A 108 17.61 -3.46 -36.24
N ILE A 109 18.09 -2.40 -35.57
CA ILE A 109 19.35 -1.73 -35.92
C ILE A 109 20.52 -2.71 -35.88
N THR A 110 20.62 -3.48 -34.80
CA THR A 110 21.69 -4.48 -34.63
C THR A 110 21.63 -5.54 -35.72
N PHE A 111 20.43 -5.96 -36.11
CA PHE A 111 20.23 -6.93 -37.18
C PHE A 111 20.75 -6.42 -38.54
N VAL A 112 20.52 -5.13 -38.85
CA VAL A 112 21.02 -4.47 -40.07
C VAL A 112 22.54 -4.32 -40.04
N LEU A 113 23.10 -3.89 -38.90
CA LEU A 113 24.54 -3.71 -38.72
C LEU A 113 25.32 -5.02 -38.93
N MET A 114 24.70 -6.16 -38.65
CA MET A 114 25.30 -7.48 -38.86
C MET A 114 25.29 -7.92 -40.34
N GLY A 115 24.81 -7.08 -41.26
CA GLY A 115 24.80 -7.35 -42.70
C GLY A 115 23.65 -8.24 -43.19
N ASN A 116 22.61 -8.45 -42.36
CA ASN A 116 21.45 -9.24 -42.76
C ASN A 116 20.42 -8.40 -43.54
N ASN A 117 19.74 -9.01 -44.50
CA ASN A 117 18.67 -8.35 -45.26
C ASN A 117 17.37 -8.27 -44.44
N LEU A 118 16.86 -7.04 -44.25
CA LEU A 118 15.56 -6.79 -43.64
C LEU A 118 14.43 -7.22 -44.59
N THR A 119 13.88 -8.40 -44.35
CA THR A 119 12.64 -8.85 -45.00
C THR A 119 11.45 -8.50 -44.10
N ALA A 120 10.35 -8.03 -44.68
CA ALA A 120 9.13 -7.66 -43.94
C ALA A 120 8.62 -8.79 -43.02
N ASN A 121 8.76 -10.04 -43.46
CA ASN A 121 8.41 -11.22 -42.66
C ASN A 121 9.21 -11.29 -41.35
N VAL A 122 10.53 -11.07 -41.41
CA VAL A 122 11.40 -11.14 -40.23
C VAL A 122 11.09 -9.99 -39.27
N THR A 123 10.95 -8.76 -39.78
CA THR A 123 10.64 -7.58 -38.94
C THR A 123 9.30 -7.73 -38.22
N TYR A 124 8.27 -8.22 -38.92
CA TYR A 124 6.95 -8.43 -38.34
C TYR A 124 6.95 -9.53 -37.26
N GLU A 125 7.61 -10.66 -37.54
CA GLU A 125 7.77 -11.75 -36.57
C GLU A 125 8.49 -11.27 -35.30
N MET A 126 9.56 -10.47 -35.46
CA MET A 126 10.34 -9.95 -34.34
C MET A 126 9.54 -8.97 -33.48
N SER A 127 8.87 -8.01 -34.12
CA SER A 127 8.01 -7.03 -33.44
C SER A 127 6.91 -7.71 -32.63
N THR A 128 6.25 -8.72 -33.21
CA THR A 128 5.16 -9.46 -32.56
C THR A 128 5.67 -10.28 -31.38
N CYS A 129 6.81 -10.97 -31.53
CA CYS A 129 7.43 -11.73 -30.44
C CYS A 129 7.79 -10.82 -29.25
N PHE A 130 8.45 -9.68 -29.50
CA PHE A 130 8.82 -8.75 -28.43
C PHE A 130 7.60 -8.14 -27.75
N ASN A 131 6.55 -7.79 -28.50
CA ASN A 131 5.31 -7.26 -27.92
C ASN A 131 4.68 -8.27 -26.94
N ILE A 132 4.61 -9.55 -27.32
CA ILE A 132 4.08 -10.62 -26.44
C ILE A 132 4.96 -10.80 -25.20
N ILE A 133 6.28 -10.95 -25.38
CA ILE A 133 7.22 -11.13 -24.27
C ILE A 133 7.13 -9.97 -23.29
N GLN A 134 7.05 -8.75 -23.80
CA GLN A 134 6.98 -7.55 -22.98
C GLN A 134 5.65 -7.47 -22.22
N LEU A 135 4.53 -7.84 -22.84
CA LEU A 135 3.23 -7.90 -22.16
C LEU A 135 3.30 -8.86 -20.95
N VAL A 136 3.88 -10.05 -21.14
CA VAL A 136 4.06 -11.06 -20.09
C VAL A 136 4.98 -10.55 -18.98
N VAL A 137 6.12 -9.96 -19.33
CA VAL A 137 7.15 -9.53 -18.38
C VAL A 137 6.78 -8.25 -17.63
N ALA A 138 6.17 -7.28 -18.30
CA ALA A 138 5.90 -5.96 -17.73
C ALA A 138 4.59 -5.90 -16.93
N LEU A 139 3.55 -6.65 -17.33
CA LEU A 139 2.24 -6.59 -16.71
C LEU A 139 1.93 -7.84 -15.88
N TYR A 140 1.97 -9.01 -16.50
CA TYR A 140 1.54 -10.23 -15.83
C TYR A 140 2.51 -10.65 -14.72
N PHE A 141 3.81 -10.68 -15.00
CA PHE A 141 4.80 -11.11 -14.02
C PHE A 141 4.73 -10.38 -12.66
N PRO A 142 4.74 -9.03 -12.59
CA PRO A 142 4.63 -8.34 -11.30
C PRO A 142 3.27 -8.54 -10.63
N GLN A 143 2.18 -8.62 -11.40
CA GLN A 143 0.84 -8.84 -10.86
C GLN A 143 0.72 -10.23 -10.20
N GLU A 144 1.22 -11.27 -10.87
CA GLU A 144 1.22 -12.62 -10.34
C GLU A 144 2.12 -12.74 -9.11
N LEU A 145 3.27 -12.06 -9.06
CA LEU A 145 4.13 -12.04 -7.88
C LEU A 145 3.44 -11.44 -6.65
N ILE A 146 2.66 -10.38 -6.84
CA ILE A 146 1.87 -9.77 -5.76
C ILE A 146 0.80 -10.76 -5.28
N LEU A 147 0.06 -11.37 -6.22
CA LEU A 147 -0.98 -12.35 -5.90
C LEU A 147 -0.43 -13.58 -5.17
N LEU A 148 0.75 -14.07 -5.58
CA LEU A 148 1.44 -15.16 -4.89
C LEU A 148 1.83 -14.76 -3.47
N GLY A 149 2.34 -13.53 -3.26
CA GLY A 149 2.65 -13.02 -1.93
C GLY A 149 1.42 -12.97 -1.02
N GLU A 150 0.30 -12.45 -1.53
CA GLU A 150 -0.98 -12.41 -0.80
C GLU A 150 -1.54 -13.82 -0.52
N SER A 151 -1.37 -14.74 -1.46
CA SER A 151 -1.79 -16.15 -1.33
C SER A 151 -1.01 -16.87 -0.24
N ILE A 152 0.32 -16.68 -0.16
CA ILE A 152 1.16 -17.25 0.89
C ILE A 152 0.73 -16.76 2.27
N VAL A 153 0.50 -15.46 2.42
CA VAL A 153 0.00 -14.88 3.69
C VAL A 153 -1.37 -15.46 4.04
N SER A 154 -2.24 -15.66 3.05
CA SER A 154 -3.56 -16.27 3.25
C SER A 154 -3.45 -17.72 3.72
N PHE A 155 -2.53 -18.51 3.15
CA PHE A 155 -2.29 -19.87 3.59
C PHE A 155 -1.75 -19.95 5.01
N ASN A 156 -0.79 -19.10 5.39
CA ASN A 156 -0.28 -19.06 6.76
C ASN A 156 -1.40 -18.79 7.78
N ARG A 157 -2.33 -17.87 7.47
CA ARG A 157 -3.48 -17.60 8.34
C ARG A 157 -4.46 -18.77 8.44
N MET A 158 -4.61 -19.56 7.37
CA MET A 158 -5.40 -20.80 7.41
C MET A 158 -4.70 -21.87 8.25
N GLU A 159 -3.39 -22.00 8.12
CA GLU A 159 -2.57 -22.92 8.93
C GLU A 159 -2.69 -22.57 10.42
N ASP A 160 -2.50 -21.30 10.78
CA ASP A 160 -2.63 -20.81 12.17
C ASP A 160 -4.02 -21.13 12.75
N PHE A 161 -5.08 -20.99 11.94
CA PHE A 161 -6.45 -21.31 12.36
C PHE A 161 -6.67 -22.82 12.55
N LEU A 162 -6.12 -23.65 11.66
CA LEU A 162 -6.25 -25.11 11.74
C LEU A 162 -5.41 -25.73 12.85
N LEU A 163 -4.30 -25.09 13.24
CA LEU A 163 -3.43 -25.50 14.34
C LEU A 163 -3.87 -24.95 15.70
N MET A 164 -4.97 -24.20 15.75
CA MET A 164 -5.49 -23.65 17.00
C MET A 164 -6.01 -24.78 17.90
N ASP A 165 -5.72 -24.70 19.21
CA ASP A 165 -6.12 -25.72 20.17
C ASP A 165 -7.63 -25.99 20.10
N GLU A 166 -8.00 -27.26 19.95
CA GLU A 166 -9.39 -27.68 19.92
C GLU A 166 -10.02 -27.46 21.31
N VAL A 167 -11.17 -26.77 21.35
CA VAL A 167 -11.96 -26.65 22.58
C VAL A 167 -12.50 -28.03 22.91
N ASN A 168 -11.91 -28.69 23.91
CA ASN A 168 -12.38 -29.97 24.38
C ASN A 168 -13.75 -29.80 25.07
N THR A 169 -14.83 -29.98 24.31
CA THR A 169 -16.22 -29.90 24.81
C THR A 169 -16.56 -30.97 25.85
N ARG A 170 -15.62 -31.84 26.23
CA ARG A 170 -15.81 -32.86 27.28
C ARG A 170 -15.87 -32.28 28.70
N CYS A 171 -15.66 -30.98 28.91
CA CYS A 171 -15.77 -30.31 30.21
C CYS A 171 -17.04 -29.46 30.41
N PHE A 172 -18.13 -29.70 29.65
CA PHE A 172 -19.46 -29.16 29.99
C PHE A 172 -20.37 -30.15 30.71
N SER A 173 -19.87 -31.36 30.99
CA SER A 173 -20.45 -32.22 32.02
C SER A 173 -19.42 -32.35 33.13
N GLU A 174 -19.80 -31.93 34.33
CA GLU A 174 -19.09 -32.16 35.61
C GLU A 174 -18.07 -31.08 36.06
N ASN A 175 -18.64 -30.01 36.62
CA ASN A 175 -18.23 -29.28 37.83
C ASN A 175 -16.86 -28.55 37.89
N THR A 176 -16.89 -27.22 37.85
CA THR A 176 -15.90 -26.29 38.47
C THR A 176 -15.82 -26.56 39.98
N PRO A 177 -14.66 -26.46 40.73
CA PRO A 177 -13.52 -25.54 40.54
C PRO A 177 -12.09 -26.11 40.80
N GLN A 178 -11.08 -25.35 40.34
CA GLN A 178 -9.78 -25.02 40.99
C GLN A 178 -8.54 -25.12 40.06
N LEU A 179 -7.68 -24.10 40.24
CA LEU A 179 -6.43 -23.81 39.53
C LEU A 179 -5.42 -24.96 39.49
N GLN A 180 -4.59 -25.04 38.44
CA GLN A 180 -3.13 -24.84 38.54
C GLN A 180 -2.40 -24.96 37.19
N PHE A 181 -1.58 -23.94 36.93
CA PHE A 181 -0.54 -23.87 35.90
C PHE A 181 0.54 -24.95 36.13
N ILE A 182 0.90 -25.72 35.10
CA ILE A 182 2.29 -26.17 34.89
C ILE A 182 2.64 -26.05 33.39
N SER A 183 3.75 -25.35 33.17
CA SER A 183 4.34 -24.95 31.89
C SER A 183 5.08 -26.10 31.19
N GLN A 184 5.09 -26.09 29.85
CA GLN A 184 6.27 -26.54 29.08
C GLN A 184 6.34 -25.85 27.69
N LYS A 185 7.42 -25.07 27.49
CA LYS A 185 7.86 -24.43 26.23
C LYS A 185 8.50 -25.46 25.27
N PRO A 186 8.50 -25.20 23.95
CA PRO A 186 9.65 -25.47 23.10
C PRO A 186 10.31 -24.19 22.57
N LYS A 187 11.57 -24.34 22.19
CA LYS A 187 12.61 -23.31 22.06
C LYS A 187 12.96 -23.19 20.58
N LYS A 188 12.28 -22.33 19.81
CA LYS A 188 12.72 -21.97 18.43
C LYS A 188 12.20 -20.64 17.85
N GLU A 189 11.42 -19.87 18.60
CA GLU A 189 10.67 -18.70 18.10
C GLU A 189 11.44 -17.36 18.20
N SER A 190 12.49 -17.32 19.03
CA SER A 190 13.19 -16.08 19.40
C SER A 190 13.89 -15.35 18.25
N ASN A 191 14.27 -16.01 17.14
CA ASN A 191 15.03 -15.34 16.08
C ASN A 191 14.14 -14.79 14.95
N ALA A 192 12.92 -15.32 14.77
CA ALA A 192 11.96 -14.84 13.77
C ALA A 192 11.16 -13.64 14.31
N GLU A 193 10.70 -13.69 15.57
CA GLU A 193 10.08 -12.55 16.25
C GLU A 193 11.02 -11.35 16.30
N ASN A 194 12.30 -11.55 16.63
CA ASN A 194 13.30 -10.49 16.67
C ASN A 194 13.57 -9.81 15.31
N GLN A 195 13.20 -10.45 14.18
CA GLN A 195 13.29 -9.85 12.84
C GLN A 195 11.99 -9.18 12.43
N ILE A 196 10.85 -9.79 12.75
CA ILE A 196 9.53 -9.23 12.49
C ILE A 196 9.31 -7.95 13.32
N ASP A 197 9.68 -7.94 14.60
CA ASP A 197 9.62 -6.75 15.46
C ASP A 197 10.56 -5.63 15.01
N ARG A 198 11.70 -5.99 14.40
CA ARG A 198 12.64 -5.01 13.83
C ARG A 198 12.10 -4.38 12.54
N TYR A 199 11.37 -5.15 11.74
CA TYR A 199 10.69 -4.65 10.54
C TYR A 199 9.48 -3.78 10.90
N ILE A 200 8.66 -4.23 11.85
CA ILE A 200 7.47 -3.50 12.34
C ILE A 200 7.89 -2.20 13.04
N SER A 201 8.92 -2.20 13.88
CA SER A 201 9.40 -0.97 14.55
C SER A 201 9.99 0.05 13.58
N ARG A 202 10.71 -0.40 12.53
CA ARG A 202 11.29 0.46 11.49
C ARG A 202 10.21 1.14 10.63
N ASN A 203 9.13 0.44 10.30
CA ASN A 203 8.02 1.03 9.54
C ASN A 203 7.09 1.87 10.42
N ARG A 204 6.89 1.49 11.69
CA ARG A 204 6.08 2.26 12.63
C ARG A 204 6.69 3.63 12.92
N SER A 205 8.02 3.77 12.98
CA SER A 205 8.69 5.06 13.17
C SER A 205 8.59 5.98 11.96
N ILE A 206 8.60 5.42 10.74
CA ILE A 206 8.36 6.18 9.50
C ILE A 206 6.91 6.69 9.46
N VAL A 207 5.93 5.83 9.78
CA VAL A 207 4.51 6.20 9.84
C VAL A 207 4.21 7.21 10.96
N LEU A 208 4.82 7.06 12.14
CA LEU A 208 4.72 8.03 13.24
C LEU A 208 5.35 9.38 12.87
N SER A 209 6.46 9.40 12.13
CA SER A 209 7.11 10.65 11.68
C SER A 209 6.27 11.43 10.65
N GLU A 210 5.49 10.74 9.81
CA GLU A 210 4.52 11.37 8.92
C GLU A 210 3.25 11.83 9.64
N HIS A 211 2.77 11.07 10.64
CA HIS A 211 1.62 11.45 11.45
C HIS A 211 1.92 12.66 12.35
N GLN A 212 3.15 12.77 12.87
CA GLN A 212 3.64 13.94 13.63
C GLN A 212 3.71 15.20 12.75
N ARG A 213 4.25 15.09 11.52
CA ARG A 213 4.30 16.19 10.55
C ARG A 213 2.92 16.71 10.12
N LEU A 214 1.92 15.81 10.03
CA LEU A 214 0.55 16.18 9.73
C LEU A 214 -0.14 16.85 10.93
N SER A 215 0.14 16.41 12.16
CA SER A 215 -0.33 17.08 13.38
C SER A 215 0.21 18.51 13.49
N ASP A 216 1.52 18.69 13.30
CA ASP A 216 2.18 20.00 13.36
C ASP A 216 1.67 20.97 12.28
N THR A 217 1.29 20.44 11.10
CA THR A 217 0.71 21.24 10.01
C THR A 217 -0.74 21.63 10.28
N ILE A 218 -1.50 20.77 10.98
CA ILE A 218 -2.88 21.03 11.38
C ILE A 218 -2.92 22.07 12.53
N ASP A 219 -1.98 22.01 13.47
CA ASP A 219 -1.85 22.99 14.56
C ASP A 219 -1.47 24.40 14.06
N TYR A 220 -0.66 24.51 13.00
CA TYR A 220 -0.33 25.79 12.36
C TYR A 220 -1.48 26.43 11.57
N LEU A 221 -2.50 25.65 11.18
CA LEU A 221 -3.66 26.12 10.41
C LEU A 221 -4.91 26.37 11.27
N LEU A 222 -4.84 26.08 12.57
CA LEU A 222 -5.93 26.32 13.52
C LEU A 222 -5.85 27.76 14.06
N PRO A 223 -6.85 28.63 13.81
CA PRO A 223 -6.88 29.96 14.44
C PRO A 223 -7.00 29.81 15.97
N SER A 224 -6.25 30.65 16.69
CA SER A 224 -6.01 30.66 18.15
C SER A 224 -7.25 30.69 19.07
N GLY A 225 -8.47 30.65 18.52
CA GLY A 225 -9.74 30.65 19.25
C GLY A 225 -10.21 29.28 19.79
N ILE A 226 -9.71 28.14 19.26
CA ILE A 226 -10.22 26.81 19.66
C ILE A 226 -9.58 26.32 20.98
N HIS A 227 -8.37 26.77 21.32
CA HIS A 227 -7.71 26.38 22.56
C HIS A 227 -8.40 26.92 23.83
N LYS A 228 -9.24 27.97 23.70
CA LYS A 228 -10.06 28.49 24.81
C LYS A 228 -11.36 27.72 25.06
N ALA A 229 -11.85 26.95 24.09
CA ALA A 229 -13.08 26.17 24.26
C ALA A 229 -12.84 24.86 25.05
N SER A 230 -11.65 24.27 24.95
CA SER A 230 -11.26 23.06 25.70
C SER A 230 -11.09 23.32 27.21
N ALA A 231 -10.66 24.54 27.59
CA ALA A 231 -10.54 24.92 29.00
C ALA A 231 -11.91 25.17 29.66
N GLY A 232 -12.89 25.68 28.91
CA GLY A 232 -14.25 25.92 29.41
C GLY A 232 -15.09 24.64 29.62
N PHE A 233 -14.72 23.54 28.97
CA PHE A 233 -15.45 22.26 29.09
C PHE A 233 -15.07 21.47 30.35
N ARG A 234 -14.03 21.90 31.10
CA ARG A 234 -13.59 21.29 32.36
C ARG A 234 -14.19 21.95 33.60
N GLN A 235 -15.07 22.95 33.44
CA GLN A 235 -15.69 23.72 34.52
C GLN A 235 -17.22 23.52 34.66
N LEU A 236 -17.84 22.62 33.87
CA LEU A 236 -19.22 22.17 34.10
C LEU A 236 -19.22 20.73 34.64
N GLU A 237 -18.76 20.56 35.89
CA GLU A 237 -19.17 19.44 36.72
C GLU A 237 -20.48 19.83 37.43
N TRP A 238 -21.53 19.02 37.25
CA TRP A 238 -22.85 19.24 37.83
C TRP A 238 -22.82 19.03 39.36
N PRO A 239 -23.36 19.94 40.19
CA PRO A 239 -23.58 19.68 41.61
C PRO A 239 -24.94 19.03 41.79
N ILE A 240 -25.06 17.72 41.53
CA ILE A 240 -26.26 16.94 41.91
C ILE A 240 -25.83 15.54 42.35
N ALA A 241 -25.28 15.42 43.57
CA ALA A 241 -25.14 14.14 44.28
C ALA A 241 -24.79 14.34 45.77
N ALA A 242 -25.49 15.21 46.50
CA ALA A 242 -25.30 15.36 47.95
C ALA A 242 -26.56 15.79 48.69
N ASP A 243 -27.72 15.21 48.38
CA ASP A 243 -28.95 15.41 49.17
C ASP A 243 -29.84 14.15 49.18
N PHE A 244 -29.23 13.02 49.56
CA PHE A 244 -29.96 11.85 50.01
C PHE A 244 -29.13 11.07 51.05
N MET A 245 -29.04 11.62 52.27
CA MET A 245 -29.29 10.90 53.54
C MET A 245 -29.28 11.90 54.71
#